data_AF-A0A382TXQ3-F1
#
_entry.id   AF-A0A382TXQ3-F1
#
_cell.length_a   1.000
_cell.length_b   1.000
_cell.length_c   1.000
_cell.angle_alpha   90.00
_cell.angle_beta   90.00
_cell.angle_gamma   90.00
#
_symmetry.space_group_name_H-M   'P 1'
#
loop_
_entity.id
_entity.type
_entity.pdbx_description
1 polymer ?
#
loop_
_entity_poly.entity_id
_entity_poly.type
_entity_poly.pdbx_seq_one_letter_code
_entity_poly.pdbx_strand_id
1 'polypeptide(L)'
;MQKRIIQCLNEPSTGFEKGITLFLILLVYVSIVQLAIEVRYPELAFSNKTAFLACEYFVLGIFTIEAGIRIIFDPNRWQYFKRFSGIVDLLAIVPGLLAIFLPFLDSTAWIRVLRLFRLLRIFKLVRYGEITGGITQVLTPFLAIAVGLKGIMVAVEGHDWWPEMNNLNVVIGVVGFSLAIL
;
A
#
# COMPACT_ATOMS: atom_id res chain seq x y z
N MET A 1 -27.04 13.76 15.16
CA MET A 1 -25.72 13.34 15.69
C MET A 1 -24.83 12.67 14.65
N GLN A 2 -25.30 11.68 13.88
CA GLN A 2 -24.49 10.92 12.90
C GLN A 2 -23.75 11.77 11.86
N LYS A 3 -24.40 12.83 11.32
CA LYS A 3 -23.77 13.77 10.38
C LYS A 3 -22.55 14.50 10.96
N ARG A 4 -22.53 14.79 12.27
CA ARG A 4 -21.39 15.49 12.91
C ARG A 4 -20.16 14.60 12.98
N ILE A 5 -20.31 13.31 13.33
CA ILE A 5 -19.20 12.36 13.42
C ILE A 5 -18.49 12.19 12.06
N ILE A 6 -19.26 12.15 10.97
CA ILE A 6 -18.70 12.06 9.61
C ILE A 6 -18.07 13.36 9.17
N GLN A 7 -18.69 14.50 9.50
CA GLN A 7 -18.13 15.80 9.19
C GLN A 7 -16.78 15.98 9.88
N CYS A 8 -16.65 15.62 11.15
CA CYS A 8 -15.39 15.61 11.89
C CYS A 8 -14.27 14.76 11.23
N LEU A 9 -14.65 13.71 10.50
CA LEU A 9 -13.72 12.76 9.88
C LEU A 9 -13.44 13.06 8.38
N ASN A 10 -14.24 13.92 7.76
CA ASN A 10 -14.07 14.38 6.38
C ASN A 10 -13.46 15.78 6.31
N GLU A 11 -13.80 16.65 7.26
CA GLU A 11 -13.34 18.04 7.36
C GLU A 11 -12.89 18.28 8.81
N PRO A 12 -11.61 18.06 9.15
CA PRO A 12 -11.11 18.25 10.50
C PRO A 12 -11.05 19.75 10.83
N SER A 13 -12.14 20.24 11.40
CA SER A 13 -12.34 21.63 11.83
C SER A 13 -11.78 21.87 13.24
N THR A 14 -11.73 20.81 14.07
CA THR A 14 -11.30 20.87 15.48
C THR A 14 -9.89 20.31 15.66
N GLY A 15 -9.12 20.82 16.63
CA GLY A 15 -7.74 20.35 16.91
C GLY A 15 -7.63 18.84 17.18
N PHE A 16 -8.64 18.25 17.82
CA PHE A 16 -8.73 16.80 18.08
C PHE A 16 -8.86 15.97 16.78
N GLU A 17 -9.64 16.45 15.82
CA GLU A 17 -9.89 15.78 14.54
C GLU A 17 -8.63 15.76 13.66
N LYS A 18 -7.84 16.84 13.73
CA LYS A 18 -6.51 16.91 13.10
C LYS A 18 -5.55 15.90 13.70
N GLY A 19 -5.60 15.68 15.02
CA GLY A 19 -4.78 14.67 15.71
C GLY A 19 -5.08 13.25 15.24
N ILE A 20 -6.37 12.89 15.11
CA ILE A 20 -6.78 11.58 14.56
C ILE A 20 -6.31 11.42 13.12
N THR A 21 -6.47 12.47 12.29
CA THR A 21 -6.04 12.46 10.90
C THR A 21 -4.52 12.26 10.79
N LEU A 22 -3.74 12.96 11.61
CA LEU A 22 -2.29 12.82 11.68
C LEU A 22 -1.87 11.41 12.13
N PHE A 23 -2.56 10.84 13.11
CA PHE A 23 -2.32 9.48 13.57
C PHE A 23 -2.56 8.45 12.46
N LEU A 24 -3.65 8.58 11.69
CA LEU A 24 -3.94 7.69 10.56
C LEU A 24 -2.90 7.83 9.44
N ILE A 25 -2.48 9.06 9.12
CA ILE A 25 -1.37 9.33 8.19
C ILE A 25 -0.10 8.62 8.65
N LEU A 26 0.26 8.76 9.94
CA LEU A 26 1.44 8.13 10.53
C LEU A 26 1.39 6.60 10.37
N LEU A 27 0.24 5.97 10.58
CA LEU A 27 0.07 4.53 10.36
C LEU A 27 0.27 4.12 8.89
N VAL A 28 -0.16 4.94 7.92
CA VAL A 28 0.14 4.66 6.51
C VAL A 28 1.65 4.74 6.26
N TYR A 29 2.34 5.75 6.82
CA TYR A 29 3.80 5.86 6.71
C TYR A 29 4.52 4.65 7.32
N VAL A 30 4.12 4.21 8.52
CA VAL A 30 4.68 3.00 9.15
C VAL A 30 4.50 1.79 8.24
N SER A 31 3.32 1.62 7.64
CA SER A 31 3.06 0.51 6.70
C SER A 31 3.96 0.56 5.46
N ILE A 32 4.28 1.75 4.94
CA ILE A 32 5.16 1.93 3.78
C ILE A 32 6.62 1.65 4.16
N VAL A 33 7.08 2.19 5.30
CA VAL A 33 8.45 1.96 5.81
C VAL A 33 8.68 0.48 6.08
N GLN A 34 7.70 -0.20 6.68
CA GLN A 34 7.78 -1.63 6.93
C GLN A 34 7.99 -2.42 5.64
N LEU A 35 7.23 -2.11 4.59
CA LEU A 35 7.44 -2.75 3.28
C LEU A 35 8.81 -2.39 2.68
N ALA A 36 9.24 -1.14 2.80
CA ALA A 36 10.54 -0.73 2.29
C ALA A 36 11.68 -1.52 2.96
N ILE A 37 11.56 -1.79 4.27
CA ILE A 37 12.50 -2.64 5.01
C ILE A 37 12.40 -4.09 4.57
N GLU A 38 11.19 -4.65 4.43
CA GLU A 38 10.96 -6.03 3.98
C GLU A 38 11.60 -6.29 2.61
N VAL A 39 11.54 -5.31 1.72
CA VAL A 39 12.14 -5.40 0.37
C VAL A 39 13.64 -5.16 0.38
N ARG A 40 14.15 -4.19 1.17
CA ARG A 40 15.59 -3.84 1.16
C ARG A 40 16.45 -4.78 1.99
N TYR A 41 15.90 -5.31 3.08
CA TYR A 41 16.61 -6.15 4.05
C TYR A 41 15.76 -7.38 4.38
N PRO A 42 15.64 -8.34 3.44
CA PRO A 42 14.78 -9.51 3.62
C PRO A 42 15.20 -10.36 4.83
N GLU A 43 16.49 -10.42 5.15
CA GLU A 43 16.99 -11.18 6.32
C GLU A 43 16.50 -10.62 7.66
N LEU A 44 16.43 -9.29 7.79
CA LEU A 44 15.92 -8.62 9.00
C LEU A 44 14.41 -8.85 9.16
N ALA A 45 13.68 -8.82 8.05
CA ALA A 45 12.24 -9.09 8.03
C ALA A 45 11.94 -10.56 8.33
N PHE A 46 12.79 -11.49 7.89
CA PHE A 46 12.63 -12.91 8.17
C PHE A 46 12.93 -13.23 9.65
N SER A 47 14.00 -12.65 10.21
CA SER A 47 14.37 -12.82 11.61
C SER A 47 13.32 -12.25 12.57
N ASN A 48 12.71 -11.11 12.23
CA ASN A 48 11.68 -10.44 13.05
C ASN A 48 10.27 -10.59 12.49
N LYS A 49 9.99 -11.68 11.77
CA LYS A 49 8.72 -11.90 11.05
C LYS A 49 7.49 -11.70 11.93
N THR A 50 7.53 -12.16 13.18
CA THR A 50 6.41 -12.02 14.14
C THR A 50 6.10 -10.55 14.45
N ALA A 51 7.13 -9.72 14.65
CA ALA A 51 6.94 -8.30 14.94
C ALA A 51 6.38 -7.54 13.72
N PHE A 52 6.88 -7.86 12.53
CA PHE A 52 6.38 -7.28 11.27
C PHE A 52 4.90 -7.66 11.03
N LEU A 53 4.54 -8.93 11.22
CA LEU A 53 3.15 -9.37 11.08
C LEU A 53 2.24 -8.76 12.15
N ALA A 54 2.70 -8.66 13.40
CA ALA A 54 1.93 -8.02 14.47
C ALA A 54 1.66 -6.53 14.16
N CYS A 55 2.67 -5.80 13.66
CA CYS A 55 2.51 -4.42 13.23
C CYS A 55 1.54 -4.29 12.05
N GLU A 56 1.67 -5.18 11.04
CA GLU A 56 0.79 -5.20 9.88
C GLU A 56 -0.68 -5.43 10.26
N TYR A 57 -0.94 -6.39 11.14
CA TYR A 57 -2.27 -6.68 11.65
C TYR A 57 -2.81 -5.58 12.55
N PHE A 58 -1.96 -4.94 13.35
CA PHE A 58 -2.34 -3.76 14.14
C PHE A 58 -2.80 -2.61 13.24
N VAL A 59 -2.00 -2.25 12.24
CA VAL A 59 -2.34 -1.19 11.28
C VAL A 59 -3.62 -1.54 10.50
N LEU A 60 -3.74 -2.79 10.03
CA LEU A 60 -4.94 -3.28 9.36
C LEU A 60 -6.17 -3.16 10.27
N GLY A 61 -6.05 -3.54 11.54
CA GLY A 61 -7.12 -3.47 12.53
C GLY A 61 -7.61 -2.03 12.72
N ILE A 62 -6.70 -1.07 12.89
CA ILE A 62 -7.05 0.34 13.02
C ILE A 62 -7.78 0.86 11.76
N PHE A 63 -7.28 0.57 10.56
CA PHE A 63 -7.97 0.98 9.33
C PHE A 63 -9.33 0.30 9.15
N THR A 64 -9.45 -0.96 9.57
CA THR A 64 -10.72 -1.69 9.56
C THR A 64 -11.74 -1.03 10.48
N ILE A 65 -11.33 -0.65 11.69
CA ILE A 65 -12.19 0.08 12.63
C ILE A 65 -12.59 1.45 12.05
N GLU A 66 -11.63 2.20 11.49
CA GLU A 66 -11.92 3.49 10.84
C GLU A 66 -12.95 3.36 9.72
N ALA A 67 -12.78 2.38 8.82
CA ALA A 67 -13.74 2.14 7.75
C ALA A 67 -15.09 1.63 8.29
N GLY A 68 -15.09 0.80 9.32
CA GLY A 68 -16.32 0.33 9.98
C GLY A 68 -17.12 1.48 10.57
N ILE A 69 -16.46 2.41 11.27
CA ILE A 69 -17.07 3.63 11.79
C ILE A 69 -17.67 4.43 10.62
N ARG A 70 -16.92 4.70 9.55
CA ARG A 70 -17.43 5.43 8.39
C ARG A 70 -18.67 4.75 7.79
N ILE A 71 -18.64 3.44 7.57
CA ILE A 71 -19.76 2.68 6.99
C ILE A 71 -21.00 2.70 7.90
N ILE A 72 -20.83 2.55 9.22
CA ILE A 72 -21.95 2.50 10.17
C ILE A 72 -22.65 3.85 10.28
N PHE A 73 -21.87 4.93 10.32
CA PHE A 73 -22.41 6.27 10.52
C PHE A 73 -22.86 6.93 9.22
N ASP A 74 -22.42 6.45 8.04
CA ASP A 74 -22.79 7.06 6.74
C ASP A 74 -24.29 6.89 6.47
N PRO A 75 -25.03 8.00 6.23
CA PRO A 75 -26.47 7.94 5.97
C PRO A 75 -26.84 7.05 4.78
N ASN A 76 -25.94 6.83 3.80
CA ASN A 76 -26.18 5.95 2.66
C ASN A 76 -25.03 4.97 2.42
N ARG A 77 -25.03 3.84 3.17
CA ARG A 77 -24.02 2.76 3.08
C ARG A 77 -23.70 2.32 1.65
N TRP A 78 -24.72 2.17 0.80
CA TRP A 78 -24.56 1.75 -0.60
C TRP A 78 -23.91 2.82 -1.49
N GLN A 79 -24.18 4.10 -1.21
CA GLN A 79 -23.53 5.19 -1.92
C GLN A 79 -22.10 5.40 -1.43
N TYR A 80 -21.83 5.11 -0.15
CA TYR A 80 -20.47 5.15 0.40
C TYR A 80 -19.52 4.24 -0.39
N PHE A 81 -19.91 2.99 -0.64
CA PHE A 81 -19.09 2.05 -1.42
C PHE A 81 -18.87 2.46 -2.87
N LYS A 82 -19.76 3.28 -3.45
CA LYS A 82 -19.63 3.81 -4.82
C LYS A 82 -18.85 5.12 -4.87
N ARG A 83 -18.68 5.81 -3.74
CA ARG A 83 -17.98 7.08 -3.66
C ARG A 83 -16.48 6.84 -3.60
N PHE A 84 -15.70 7.73 -4.21
CA PHE A 84 -14.23 7.64 -4.21
C PHE A 84 -13.63 7.41 -2.82
N SER A 85 -14.16 8.09 -1.79
CA SER A 85 -13.73 7.93 -0.40
C SER A 85 -13.95 6.51 0.14
N GLY A 86 -15.08 5.88 -0.16
CA GLY A 86 -15.35 4.52 0.30
C GLY A 86 -14.55 3.48 -0.47
N ILE A 87 -14.31 3.71 -1.77
CA ILE A 87 -13.44 2.87 -2.60
C ILE A 87 -12.01 2.88 -2.07
N VAL A 88 -11.44 4.06 -1.78
CA VAL A 88 -10.08 4.19 -1.22
C VAL A 88 -9.96 3.47 0.12
N ASP A 89 -10.94 3.64 1.00
CA ASP A 89 -10.92 2.98 2.31
C ASP A 89 -11.03 1.45 2.18
N LEU A 90 -11.87 0.96 1.26
CA LEU A 90 -11.95 -0.46 0.95
C LEU A 90 -10.66 -1.02 0.36
N LEU A 91 -10.09 -0.37 -0.66
CA LEU A 91 -8.85 -0.80 -1.29
C LEU A 91 -7.67 -0.86 -0.30
N ALA A 92 -7.68 -0.02 0.73
CA ALA A 92 -6.69 -0.03 1.79
C ALA A 92 -6.79 -1.25 2.74
N ILE A 93 -7.98 -1.85 2.88
CA ILE A 93 -8.28 -2.86 3.90
C ILE A 93 -8.47 -4.24 3.28
N VAL A 94 -9.16 -4.32 2.15
CA VAL A 94 -9.53 -5.55 1.45
C VAL A 94 -8.34 -6.48 1.23
N PRO A 95 -7.16 -6.04 0.74
CA PRO A 95 -6.03 -6.94 0.51
C PRO A 95 -5.56 -7.65 1.79
N GLY A 96 -5.52 -6.91 2.90
CA GLY A 96 -5.12 -7.46 4.20
C GLY A 96 -6.16 -8.38 4.81
N LEU A 97 -7.46 -8.06 4.65
CA LEU A 97 -8.53 -8.97 5.08
C LEU A 97 -8.53 -10.25 4.26
N LEU A 98 -8.40 -10.16 2.93
CA LEU A 98 -8.33 -11.34 2.05
C LEU A 98 -7.15 -12.24 2.41
N ALA A 99 -6.00 -11.66 2.74
CA ALA A 99 -4.82 -12.42 3.18
C ALA A 99 -5.05 -13.18 4.49
N ILE A 100 -5.96 -12.73 5.37
CA ILE A 100 -6.32 -13.42 6.61
C ILE A 100 -7.40 -14.48 6.38
N PHE A 101 -8.43 -14.17 5.58
CA PHE A 101 -9.59 -15.05 5.37
C PHE A 101 -9.37 -16.16 4.34
N LEU A 102 -8.39 -16.03 3.45
CA LEU A 102 -8.11 -16.98 2.39
C LEU A 102 -6.71 -17.63 2.56
N PRO A 103 -6.45 -18.37 3.66
CA PRO A 103 -5.18 -19.07 3.81
C PRO A 103 -5.01 -20.12 2.70
N PHE A 104 -6.07 -20.83 2.31
CA PHE A 104 -6.06 -21.88 1.27
C PHE A 104 -5.66 -21.43 -0.16
N LEU A 105 -5.43 -20.13 -0.41
CA LEU A 105 -4.71 -19.64 -1.60
C LEU A 105 -3.18 -19.81 -1.46
N ASP A 106 -2.73 -20.72 -0.58
CA ASP A 106 -1.36 -21.06 -0.14
C ASP A 106 -0.31 -21.38 -1.24
N SER A 107 -0.62 -21.15 -2.52
CA SER A 107 0.46 -20.97 -3.49
C SER A 107 1.18 -19.67 -3.14
N THR A 108 2.44 -19.78 -2.73
CA THR A 108 3.28 -18.70 -2.16
C THR A 108 3.28 -17.42 -3.00
N ALA A 109 3.00 -17.53 -4.30
CA ALA A 109 2.87 -16.42 -5.24
C ALA A 109 1.65 -15.51 -4.98
N TRP A 110 0.44 -16.06 -4.84
CA TRP A 110 -0.79 -15.25 -4.76
C TRP A 110 -0.85 -14.44 -3.46
N ILE A 111 -0.47 -15.05 -2.34
CA ILE A 111 -0.36 -14.36 -1.06
C ILE A 111 0.69 -13.24 -1.14
N ARG A 112 1.80 -13.44 -1.85
CA ARG A 112 2.83 -12.40 -2.06
C ARG A 112 2.28 -11.23 -2.86
N VAL A 113 1.48 -11.48 -3.91
CA VAL A 113 0.81 -10.42 -4.69
C VAL A 113 -0.23 -9.68 -3.85
N LEU A 114 -1.05 -10.38 -3.06
CA LEU A 114 -1.99 -9.77 -2.10
C LEU A 114 -1.29 -8.87 -1.09
N ARG A 115 -0.10 -9.26 -0.64
CA ARG A 115 0.74 -8.42 0.22
C ARG A 115 1.23 -7.18 -0.49
N LEU A 116 1.56 -7.22 -1.79
CA LEU A 116 1.90 -6.01 -2.56
C LEU A 116 0.69 -5.07 -2.69
N PHE A 117 -0.53 -5.59 -2.76
CA PHE A 117 -1.74 -4.75 -2.75
C PHE A 117 -1.94 -3.97 -1.44
N ARG A 118 -1.21 -4.26 -0.35
CA ARG A 118 -1.17 -3.36 0.83
C ARG A 118 -0.71 -1.95 0.45
N LEU A 119 0.01 -1.81 -0.66
CA LEU A 119 0.42 -0.52 -1.23
C LEU A 119 -0.73 0.38 -1.60
N LEU A 120 -1.89 -0.19 -1.91
CA LEU A 120 -3.11 0.57 -2.17
C LEU A 120 -3.50 1.46 -0.96
N ARG A 121 -3.03 1.16 0.25
CA ARG A 121 -3.18 2.06 1.43
C ARG A 121 -2.59 3.45 1.19
N ILE A 122 -1.62 3.61 0.28
CA ILE A 122 -1.08 4.92 -0.09
C ILE A 122 -2.14 5.86 -0.65
N PHE A 123 -3.21 5.34 -1.25
CA PHE A 123 -4.32 6.16 -1.73
C PHE A 123 -5.03 6.91 -0.59
N LYS A 124 -4.97 6.40 0.66
CA LYS A 124 -5.43 7.17 1.83
C LYS A 124 -4.61 8.42 2.06
N LEU A 125 -3.30 8.42 1.78
CA LEU A 125 -2.47 9.62 1.91
C LEU A 125 -2.87 10.71 0.90
N VAL A 126 -3.25 10.33 -0.32
CA VAL A 126 -3.72 11.29 -1.35
C VAL A 126 -4.92 12.06 -0.82
N ARG A 127 -5.88 11.34 -0.23
CA ARG A 127 -7.05 11.91 0.44
C ARG A 127 -6.68 12.82 1.61
N TYR A 128 -5.79 12.38 2.51
CA TYR A 128 -5.41 13.22 3.65
C TYR A 128 -4.56 14.43 3.24
N GLY A 129 -3.90 14.37 2.09
CA GLY A 129 -3.12 15.46 1.52
C GLY A 129 -3.99 16.65 1.10
N GLU A 130 -5.17 16.41 0.55
CA GLU A 130 -6.17 17.46 0.24
C GLU A 130 -6.61 18.22 1.51
N ILE A 131 -6.58 17.54 2.66
CA ILE A 131 -7.04 18.08 3.95
C ILE A 131 -5.93 18.85 4.69
N THR A 132 -4.66 18.46 4.53
CA THR A 132 -3.53 18.97 5.34
C THR A 132 -2.73 20.11 4.70
N GLY A 133 -2.94 20.38 3.41
CA GLY A 133 -2.34 21.53 2.71
C GLY A 133 -0.87 21.33 2.34
N GLY A 134 -0.59 21.27 1.03
CA GLY A 134 0.70 21.59 0.43
C GLY A 134 1.72 20.44 0.36
N ILE A 135 2.33 20.03 1.48
CA ILE A 135 3.54 19.18 1.43
C ILE A 135 3.20 17.71 1.20
N THR A 136 2.16 17.21 1.87
CA THR A 136 1.71 15.83 1.72
C THR A 136 1.22 15.55 0.30
N GLN A 137 0.63 16.56 -0.35
CA GLN A 137 0.06 16.46 -1.70
C GLN A 137 1.15 16.42 -2.80
N VAL A 138 2.30 17.05 -2.56
CA VAL A 138 3.43 17.00 -3.48
C VAL A 138 4.17 15.67 -3.39
N LEU A 139 4.36 15.11 -2.20
CA LEU A 139 5.14 13.88 -1.98
C LEU A 139 4.37 12.58 -2.28
N THR A 140 3.04 12.59 -2.14
CA THR A 140 2.20 11.41 -2.35
C THR A 140 2.29 10.79 -3.74
N PRO A 141 2.25 11.53 -4.86
CA PRO A 141 2.37 10.93 -6.19
C PRO A 141 3.76 10.32 -6.41
N PHE A 142 4.85 10.95 -5.94
CA PHE A 142 6.20 10.39 -6.11
C PHE A 142 6.42 9.11 -5.29
N LEU A 143 5.92 9.07 -4.06
CA LEU A 143 5.94 7.85 -3.24
C LEU A 143 5.05 6.76 -3.86
N ALA A 144 3.86 7.08 -4.35
CA ALA A 144 2.97 6.13 -5.00
C ALA A 144 3.57 5.56 -6.29
N ILE A 145 4.24 6.39 -7.09
CA ILE A 145 4.92 5.98 -8.32
C ILE A 145 6.15 5.14 -8.00
N ALA A 146 7.02 5.57 -7.07
CA ALA A 146 8.22 4.82 -6.69
C ALA A 146 7.87 3.44 -6.12
N VAL A 147 6.81 3.38 -5.34
CA VAL A 147 6.36 2.17 -4.68
C VAL A 147 5.55 1.27 -5.64
N GLY A 148 4.77 1.85 -6.56
CA GLY A 148 4.09 1.14 -7.64
C GLY A 148 5.07 0.52 -8.64
N LEU A 149 6.08 1.27 -9.08
CA LEU A 149 7.18 0.78 -9.91
C LEU A 149 7.92 -0.37 -9.22
N LYS A 150 8.14 -0.27 -7.91
CA LYS A 150 8.83 -1.31 -7.15
C LYS A 150 7.95 -2.54 -6.90
N GLY A 151 6.64 -2.37 -6.74
CA GLY A 151 5.67 -3.47 -6.70
C GLY A 151 5.63 -4.24 -8.03
N ILE A 152 5.71 -3.52 -9.15
CA ILE A 152 5.86 -4.12 -10.49
C ILE A 152 7.20 -4.86 -10.59
N MET A 153 8.31 -4.27 -10.14
CA MET A 153 9.63 -4.92 -10.13
C MET A 153 9.62 -6.22 -9.33
N VAL A 154 9.04 -6.23 -8.12
CA VAL A 154 8.96 -7.45 -7.29
C VAL A 154 8.01 -8.49 -7.88
N ALA A 155 6.92 -8.08 -8.54
CA ALA A 155 6.05 -8.99 -9.27
C ALA A 155 6.75 -9.60 -10.49
N VAL A 156 7.63 -8.83 -11.14
CA VAL A 156 8.47 -9.25 -12.27
C VAL A 156 9.61 -10.16 -11.82
N GLU A 157 10.27 -9.88 -10.70
CA GLU A 157 11.34 -10.70 -10.09
C GLU A 157 10.83 -12.01 -9.49
N GLY A 158 9.54 -12.08 -9.13
CA GLY A 158 8.93 -13.29 -8.58
C GLY A 158 8.69 -14.41 -9.60
N HIS A 159 9.03 -14.20 -10.87
CA HIS A 159 8.71 -15.07 -11.98
C HIS A 159 10.01 -15.28 -12.77
N ASP A 160 10.48 -16.52 -12.93
CA ASP A 160 11.76 -16.88 -13.60
C ASP A 160 11.81 -16.56 -15.11
N TRP A 161 10.95 -15.66 -15.62
CA TRP A 161 10.93 -15.26 -17.03
C TRP A 161 12.00 -14.23 -17.37
N TRP A 162 12.59 -13.56 -16.37
CA TRP A 162 13.75 -12.72 -16.59
C TRP A 162 14.94 -13.64 -16.86
N PRO A 163 15.46 -13.71 -18.10
CA PRO A 163 16.57 -14.60 -18.38
C PRO A 163 17.72 -14.23 -17.45
N GLU A 164 18.26 -15.21 -16.72
CA GLU A 164 19.55 -15.04 -16.06
C GLU A 164 20.56 -14.71 -17.16
N MET A 165 20.86 -13.41 -17.31
CA MET A 165 21.81 -12.92 -18.29
C MET A 165 23.24 -13.22 -17.82
N ASN A 166 23.52 -14.48 -17.49
CA ASN A 166 24.86 -14.98 -17.17
C ASN A 166 25.83 -14.77 -18.36
N ASN A 167 25.30 -14.50 -19.55
CA ASN A 167 26.03 -14.24 -20.78
C ASN A 167 25.76 -12.85 -21.40
N LEU A 168 25.36 -11.84 -20.62
CA LEU A 168 25.11 -10.49 -21.17
C LEU A 168 26.33 -9.93 -21.90
N ASN A 169 27.53 -10.20 -21.39
CA ASN A 169 28.80 -9.83 -22.03
C ASN A 169 28.97 -10.47 -23.41
N VAL A 170 28.46 -11.70 -23.60
CA VAL A 170 28.50 -12.41 -24.89
C VAL A 170 27.49 -11.80 -25.86
N VAL A 171 26.27 -11.52 -25.40
CA VAL A 171 25.23 -10.91 -26.25
C VAL A 171 25.64 -9.50 -26.68
N ILE A 172 26.12 -8.67 -25.75
CA ILE A 172 26.65 -7.33 -26.05
C ILE A 172 27.87 -7.43 -26.97
N GLY A 173 28.76 -8.40 -26.75
CA GLY A 173 29.94 -8.64 -27.58
C GLY A 173 29.60 -9.04 -29.02
N VAL A 174 28.65 -9.97 -29.21
CA VAL A 174 28.22 -10.44 -30.53
C VAL A 174 27.47 -9.35 -31.30
N VAL A 175 26.60 -8.60 -30.61
CA VAL A 175 25.88 -7.47 -31.23
C VAL A 175 26.85 -6.36 -31.60
N GLY A 176 27.79 -6.00 -30.71
CA GLY A 176 28.82 -5.01 -30.99
C GLY A 176 29.75 -5.41 -32.14
N PHE A 177 30.14 -6.68 -32.21
CA PHE A 177 30.94 -7.23 -33.31
C PHE A 177 30.17 -7.22 -34.64
N SER A 178 28.88 -7.59 -34.62
CA SER A 178 28.04 -7.60 -35.83
C SER A 178 27.82 -6.18 -36.37
N LEU A 179 27.70 -5.18 -35.50
CA LEU A 179 27.56 -3.77 -35.88
C LEU A 179 28.88 -3.16 -36.39
N ALA A 180 30.02 -3.69 -35.98
CA ALA A 180 31.34 -3.23 -36.42
C ALA A 180 31.74 -3.77 -37.81
N ILE A 181 31.10 -4.86 -38.25
CA ILE A 181 31.36 -5.51 -39.56
C ILE A 181 30.40 -5.02 -40.65
N LEU A 182 29.29 -4.39 -40.26
CA LEU A 182 28.30 -3.77 -41.14
C LEU A 182 28.73 -2.34 -41.53
#